data_AF-A0A8X6VDF7-F1
#
_entry.id   AF-A0A8X6VDF7-F1
#
_cell.length_a   1.000
_cell.length_b   1.000
_cell.length_c   1.000
_cell.angle_alpha   90.00
_cell.angle_beta   90.00
_cell.angle_gamma   90.00
#
_symmetry.space_group_name_H-M   'P 1'
#
loop_
_entity.id
_entity.type
_entity.pdbx_description
1 polymer ?
#
loop_
_entity_poly.entity_id
_entity_poly.type
_entity_poly.pdbx_seq_one_letter_code
_entity_poly.pdbx_strand_id
1 'polypeptide(L)'
;MARINPLDDFTRGKRIGKLEEGRTVTSVAAEFGINKSVISRAWKAFQTIRTAVRKVGGGRPRTTTIEDDRYIILQTKRGRRQLASVIAQQLSTAKE
;
A
#
# COMPACT_ATOMS: atom_id res chain seq x y z
N MET A 1 -4.97 7.08 3.31
CA MET A 1 -3.52 7.34 3.41
C MET A 1 -3.01 6.64 4.66
N ALA A 2 -2.23 5.56 4.52
CA ALA A 2 -1.62 4.93 5.70
C ALA A 2 -0.56 5.89 6.23
N ARG A 3 -0.68 6.32 7.50
CA ARG A 3 0.29 7.21 8.14
C ARG A 3 1.60 6.44 8.31
N ILE A 4 2.68 6.96 7.76
CA ILE A 4 4.04 6.49 8.04
C ILE A 4 4.31 6.89 9.49
N ASN A 5 4.50 5.92 10.38
CA ASN A 5 4.94 6.19 11.74
C ASN A 5 6.46 5.98 11.77
N PRO A 6 7.27 7.06 11.80
CA PRO A 6 8.73 6.95 11.73
C PRO A 6 9.33 6.12 12.88
N LEU A 7 8.64 6.08 14.03
CA LEU A 7 9.00 5.26 15.18
C LEU A 7 8.91 3.74 14.91
N ASP A 8 7.98 3.31 14.04
CA ASP A 8 7.81 1.88 13.71
C ASP A 8 8.90 1.41 12.72
N ASP A 9 9.23 2.25 11.73
CA ASP A 9 10.31 1.96 10.77
C ASP A 9 11.69 1.96 11.45
N PHE A 10 11.95 2.86 12.41
CA PHE A 10 13.18 2.82 13.21
C PHE A 10 13.30 1.52 14.00
N THR A 11 12.24 1.12 14.69
CA THR A 11 12.20 -0.12 15.46
C THR A 11 12.35 -1.35 14.56
N ARG A 12 11.85 -1.28 13.33
CA ARG A 12 12.05 -2.32 12.30
C ARG A 12 13.51 -2.37 11.83
N GLY A 13 14.12 -1.23 11.53
CA GLY A 13 15.54 -1.11 11.18
C GLY A 13 16.46 -1.69 12.26
N LYS A 14 16.23 -1.35 13.53
CA LYS A 14 17.03 -1.86 14.66
C LYS A 14 16.97 -3.38 14.80
N ARG A 15 15.80 -3.99 14.56
CA ARG A 15 15.63 -5.45 14.56
C ARG A 15 16.41 -6.11 13.42
N ILE A 16 16.37 -5.51 12.23
CA ILE A 16 17.10 -6.02 11.06
C ILE A 16 18.60 -5.89 11.24
N GLY A 17 19.11 -4.74 11.72
CA GLY A 17 20.55 -4.54 11.94
C GLY A 17 21.16 -5.59 12.87
N LYS A 18 20.46 -5.95 13.94
CA LYS A 18 20.90 -7.06 14.83
C LYS A 18 20.97 -8.41 14.13
N LEU A 19 20.06 -8.68 13.20
CA LEU A 19 20.10 -9.91 12.40
C LEU A 19 21.24 -9.88 11.38
N GLU A 20 21.58 -8.71 10.83
CA GLU A 20 22.77 -8.53 9.98
C GLU A 20 24.08 -8.73 10.77
N GLU A 21 24.11 -8.35 12.05
CA GLU A 21 25.21 -8.66 12.99
C GLU A 21 25.32 -10.16 13.35
N GLY A 22 24.47 -11.02 12.79
CA GLY A 22 24.51 -12.48 13.01
C GLY A 22 23.73 -12.98 14.23
N ARG A 23 22.92 -12.12 14.87
CA ARG A 23 22.07 -12.54 15.99
C ARG A 23 20.97 -13.48 15.51
N THR A 24 20.57 -14.41 16.39
CA THR A 24 19.49 -15.34 16.08
C THR A 24 18.11 -14.67 16.15
N VAL A 25 17.19 -15.14 15.30
CA VAL A 25 15.78 -14.69 15.29
C VAL A 25 15.13 -14.83 16.67
N THR A 26 15.49 -15.86 17.43
CA THR A 26 14.97 -16.11 18.79
C THR A 26 15.47 -15.07 19.79
N SER A 27 16.76 -14.71 19.74
CA SER A 27 17.35 -13.67 20.60
C SER A 27 16.71 -12.31 20.31
N VAL A 28 16.58 -11.94 19.04
CA VAL A 28 15.96 -10.67 18.64
C VAL A 28 14.47 -10.65 18.99
N ALA A 29 13.74 -11.75 18.83
CA ALA A 29 12.34 -11.83 19.24
C ALA A 29 12.15 -11.60 20.75
N ALA A 30 12.99 -12.22 21.57
CA ALA A 30 12.94 -12.08 23.03
C ALA A 30 13.28 -10.65 23.48
N GLU A 31 14.32 -10.03 22.90
CA GLU A 31 14.75 -8.67 23.23
C GLU A 31 13.65 -7.64 22.99
N PHE A 32 12.88 -7.80 21.90
CA PHE A 32 11.82 -6.86 21.54
C PHE A 32 10.44 -7.26 22.06
N GLY A 33 10.30 -8.42 22.72
CA GLY A 33 9.00 -8.93 23.18
C GLY A 33 8.01 -9.26 22.05
N ILE A 34 8.52 -9.59 20.86
CA ILE A 34 7.71 -9.83 19.66
C ILE A 34 7.75 -11.30 19.29
N ASN A 35 6.66 -11.82 18.71
CA ASN A 35 6.62 -13.18 18.21
C ASN A 35 7.71 -13.45 17.14
N LYS A 36 8.41 -14.58 17.26
CA LYS A 36 9.47 -15.04 16.34
C LYS A 36 9.05 -15.01 14.86
N SER A 37 7.78 -15.30 14.56
CA SER A 37 7.26 -15.29 13.18
C SER A 37 7.29 -13.90 12.54
N VAL A 38 7.08 -12.83 13.32
CA VAL A 38 7.13 -11.45 12.83
C VAL A 38 8.57 -11.08 12.45
N ILE A 39 9.54 -11.46 13.28
CA ILE A 39 10.96 -11.25 13.02
C ILE A 39 11.42 -12.04 11.79
N SER A 40 11.06 -13.32 11.71
CA SER A 40 11.39 -14.17 10.55
C SER A 40 10.83 -13.61 9.24
N ARG A 41 9.56 -13.17 9.23
CA ARG A 41 8.95 -12.52 8.06
C ARG A 41 9.64 -11.21 7.69
N ALA A 42 10.00 -10.39 8.69
CA ALA A 42 10.72 -9.15 8.46
C ALA A 42 12.11 -9.40 7.85
N TRP A 43 12.84 -10.40 8.35
CA TRP A 43 14.14 -10.82 7.83
C TRP A 43 14.04 -11.29 6.37
N LYS A 44 13.09 -12.18 6.07
CA LYS A 44 12.88 -12.67 4.71
C LYS A 44 12.53 -11.53 3.75
N ALA A 45 11.66 -10.61 4.15
CA ALA A 45 11.32 -9.43 3.34
C ALA A 45 12.53 -8.52 3.11
N PHE A 46 13.38 -8.35 4.11
CA PHE A 46 14.61 -7.58 4.00
C PHE A 46 15.61 -8.24 3.05
N GLN A 47 15.79 -9.57 3.10
CA GLN A 47 16.66 -10.28 2.17
C GLN A 47 16.22 -10.11 0.71
N THR A 48 14.92 -10.02 0.44
CA THR A 48 14.39 -9.81 -0.92
C THR A 48 14.47 -8.36 -1.38
N ILE A 49 14.11 -7.39 -0.54
CA ILE A 49 13.91 -5.99 -0.95
C ILE A 49 15.10 -5.10 -0.55
N ARG A 50 15.99 -5.58 0.32
CA ARG A 50 17.13 -4.84 0.92
C ARG A 50 16.73 -3.54 1.63
N THR A 51 15.48 -3.45 2.08
CA THR A 51 14.99 -2.30 2.85
C THR A 51 14.22 -2.76 4.08
N ALA A 52 14.51 -2.10 5.22
CA ALA A 52 13.76 -2.29 6.45
C ALA A 52 12.51 -1.41 6.52
N VAL A 53 12.32 -0.50 5.56
CA VAL A 53 11.16 0.40 5.50
C VAL A 53 9.92 -0.38 5.08
N ARG A 54 8.76 -0.03 5.66
CA ARG A 54 7.49 -0.58 5.22
C ARG A 54 7.19 -0.18 3.78
N LYS A 55 6.84 -1.16 2.93
CA LYS A 55 6.26 -0.84 1.61
C LYS A 55 4.91 -0.16 1.82
N VAL A 56 4.76 1.05 1.26
CA VAL A 56 3.44 1.66 1.10
C VAL A 56 2.72 0.85 0.02
N GLY A 57 1.64 0.18 0.41
CA GLY A 57 0.82 -0.53 -0.56
C GLY A 57 0.22 0.46 -1.55
N GLY A 58 0.31 0.16 -2.84
CA GLY A 58 -0.55 0.81 -3.83
C GLY A 58 -2.01 0.46 -3.53
N GLY A 59 -2.92 1.38 -3.82
CA GLY A 59 -4.35 1.09 -3.82
C GLY A 59 -4.73 0.14 -4.95
N ARG A 60 -6.03 -0.17 -5.05
CA ARG A 60 -6.56 -0.85 -6.23
C ARG A 60 -6.22 -0.03 -7.49
N PRO A 61 -5.76 -0.65 -8.58
CA PRO A 61 -5.58 0.04 -9.86
C PRO A 61 -6.86 0.79 -10.25
N ARG A 62 -6.69 1.99 -10.83
CA ARG A 62 -7.83 2.77 -11.31
C ARG A 62 -8.53 2.03 -12.43
N THR A 63 -9.85 1.89 -12.34
CA THR A 63 -10.67 1.36 -13.43
C THR A 63 -11.00 2.43 -14.47
N THR A 64 -11.07 3.71 -14.06
CA THR A 64 -11.30 4.83 -14.98
C THR A 64 -9.98 5.42 -15.48
N THR A 65 -9.97 5.79 -16.75
CA THR A 65 -8.89 6.56 -17.38
C THR A 65 -9.06 8.06 -17.10
N ILE A 66 -8.05 8.86 -17.43
CA ILE A 66 -8.12 10.32 -17.31
C ILE A 66 -9.22 10.89 -18.23
N GLU A 67 -9.44 10.28 -19.40
CA GLU A 67 -10.48 10.70 -20.35
C GLU A 67 -11.88 10.39 -19.84
N ASP A 68 -12.05 9.22 -19.22
CA ASP A 68 -13.31 8.85 -18.54
C ASP A 68 -13.66 9.88 -17.47
N ASP A 69 -12.69 10.24 -16.64
CA ASP A 69 -12.89 11.20 -15.56
C ASP A 69 -13.30 12.58 -16.11
N ARG A 70 -12.68 13.02 -17.21
CA ARG A 70 -13.07 14.27 -17.90
C ARG A 70 -14.49 14.18 -18.45
N TYR A 71 -14.85 13.07 -19.08
CA TYR A 71 -16.20 12.84 -19.60
C TYR A 71 -17.24 12.88 -18.46
N ILE A 72 -16.99 12.17 -17.37
CA ILE A 72 -17.87 12.14 -16.18
C ILE A 72 -18.05 13.56 -15.61
N ILE A 73 -16.97 14.34 -15.48
CA ILE A 73 -17.04 15.72 -15.00
C ILE A 73 -17.88 16.60 -15.94
N LEU A 74 -17.75 16.42 -17.25
CA LEU A 74 -18.53 17.19 -18.22
C LEU A 74 -20.02 16.81 -18.19
N GLN A 75 -20.36 15.52 -18.12
CA GLN A 75 -21.76 15.08 -18.05
C GLN A 75 -22.42 15.51 -16.75
N THR A 76 -21.75 15.35 -15.60
CA THR A 76 -22.27 15.82 -14.31
C THR A 76 -22.50 17.33 -14.27
N LYS A 77 -21.66 18.13 -14.94
CA LYS A 77 -21.86 19.59 -15.07
C LYS A 77 -23.04 19.95 -15.97
N ARG A 78 -23.22 19.25 -17.10
CA ARG A 78 -24.30 19.49 -18.07
C ARG A 78 -25.66 19.02 -17.53
N GLY A 79 -25.70 17.88 -16.85
CA GLY A 79 -26.90 17.26 -16.30
C GLY A 79 -26.81 17.10 -14.79
N ARG A 80 -26.94 18.19 -14.03
CA ARG A 80 -26.82 18.17 -12.55
C ARG A 80 -27.76 17.18 -11.83
N ARG A 81 -28.87 16.78 -12.47
CA ARG A 81 -29.86 15.82 -11.94
C ARG A 81 -29.73 14.42 -12.54
N GLN A 82 -28.77 14.19 -13.44
CA GLN A 82 -28.57 12.87 -14.03
C GLN A 82 -28.01 11.89 -13.00
N LEU A 83 -28.47 10.65 -13.10
CA LEU A 83 -28.01 9.57 -12.24
C LEU A 83 -26.62 9.09 -12.68
N ALA A 84 -25.79 8.72 -11.71
CA ALA A 84 -24.45 8.20 -11.97
C ALA A 84 -24.48 6.91 -12.84
N SER A 85 -25.52 6.08 -12.68
CA SER A 85 -25.72 4.87 -13.50
C SER A 85 -25.91 5.18 -14.98
N VAL A 86 -26.65 6.24 -15.31
CA VAL A 86 -26.88 6.68 -16.69
C VAL A 86 -25.57 7.17 -17.31
N ILE A 87 -24.79 7.96 -16.56
CA ILE A 87 -23.48 8.45 -17.02
C ILE A 87 -22.50 7.27 -17.23
N ALA A 88 -22.53 6.28 -16.34
CA ALA A 88 -21.71 5.08 -16.48
C ALA A 88 -22.11 4.25 -17.72
N GLN A 89 -23.41 4.11 -17.98
CA GLN A 89 -23.90 3.42 -19.18
C GLN A 89 -23.48 4.15 -20.45
N GLN A 90 -23.63 5.47 -20.50
CA GLN A 90 -23.19 6.29 -21.64
C GLN A 90 -21.68 6.20 -21.87
N LEU A 91 -20.89 6.20 -20.79
CA LEU A 91 -19.45 6.02 -20.86
C LEU A 91 -19.09 4.63 -21.40
N SER A 92 -19.84 3.59 -21.04
CA SER A 92 -19.66 2.24 -21.56
C SER A 92 -19.98 2.17 -23.06
N THR A 93 -21.11 2.74 -23.49
CA THR A 93 -21.52 2.76 -24.91
C THR A 93 -20.61 3.60 -25.79
N ALA A 94 -19.98 4.64 -25.23
CA ALA A 94 -19.04 5.49 -25.98
C ALA A 94 -17.66 4.84 -26.16
N LYS A 95 -17.40 3.71 -25.49
CA LYS A 95 -16.15 2.96 -25.54
C LYS A 95 -16.21 1.71 -26.42
N GLU A 96 -17.41 1.25 -26.76
CA GLU A 96 -17.63 0.24 -27.81
C GLU A 96 -17.39 0.85 -29.19
#